data_AF-A0A3D6AQ10-F1
#
_entry.id   AF-A0A3D6AQ10-F1
#
_cell.length_a   1.000
_cell.length_b   1.000
_cell.length_c   1.000
_cell.angle_alpha   90.00
_cell.angle_beta   90.00
_cell.angle_gamma   90.00
#
_symmetry.space_group_name_H-M   'P 1'
#
loop_
_entity.id
_entity.type
_entity.pdbx_description
1 polymer ?
#
loop_
_entity_poly.entity_id
_entity_poly.type
_entity_poly.pdbx_seq_one_letter_code
_entity_poly.pdbx_strand_id
1 'polypeptide(L)'
;MSTTIIHHLASVDHASAQGQQKEILDLALKQVGFLPNMYLNMANAPGMLSTYLHGYSLFRSESGLTPAEQEVVFLSISQFNGCNYCTAAHSMIADKVSGVPKEVLQAIRTQQPIPDARLAALAAMAVEMVARHGQPSPAVVKTFLDAGYQERHLLYIILAAGVKALSNYSNQAFGSRVDERFAAYRVD
;
A
#
# COMPACT_ATOMS: atom_id res chain seq x y z
N MET A 1 -4.98 18.09 -5.21
CA MET A 1 -5.82 17.67 -6.35
C MET A 1 -5.05 16.64 -7.14
N SER A 2 -5.53 15.40 -7.19
CA SER A 2 -4.91 14.34 -8.01
C SER A 2 -5.17 14.65 -9.48
N THR A 3 -4.14 15.02 -10.24
CA THR A 3 -4.27 15.20 -11.68
C THR A 3 -4.29 13.82 -12.32
N THR A 4 -5.47 13.31 -12.66
CA THR A 4 -5.61 12.13 -13.51
C THR A 4 -4.81 12.37 -14.79
N ILE A 5 -3.97 11.41 -15.20
CA ILE A 5 -3.14 11.50 -16.43
C ILE A 5 -3.50 10.44 -17.47
N ILE A 6 -4.25 9.40 -17.07
CA ILE A 6 -4.81 8.40 -17.99
C ILE A 6 -6.28 8.75 -18.22
N HIS A 7 -6.60 9.26 -19.41
CA HIS A 7 -7.96 9.73 -19.74
C HIS A 7 -8.74 8.81 -20.69
N HIS A 8 -8.04 8.00 -21.49
CA HIS A 8 -8.66 7.23 -22.58
C HIS A 8 -8.61 5.72 -22.38
N LEU A 9 -7.79 5.24 -21.45
CA LEU A 9 -7.71 3.82 -21.13
C LEU A 9 -8.76 3.51 -20.06
N ALA A 10 -9.81 2.79 -20.44
CA ALA A 10 -10.87 2.41 -19.51
C ALA A 10 -10.39 1.31 -18.54
N SER A 11 -11.01 1.23 -17.36
CA SER A 11 -10.86 0.06 -16.48
C SER A 11 -11.33 -1.21 -17.20
N VAL A 12 -10.61 -2.31 -17.02
CA VAL A 12 -11.01 -3.60 -17.59
C VAL A 12 -12.23 -4.13 -16.85
N ASP A 13 -13.33 -4.38 -17.56
CA ASP A 13 -14.49 -5.09 -17.01
C ASP A 13 -14.22 -6.60 -16.99
N HIS A 14 -14.34 -7.21 -15.81
CA HIS A 14 -14.10 -8.64 -15.61
C HIS A 14 -15.02 -9.53 -16.45
N ALA A 15 -16.26 -9.10 -16.69
CA ALA A 15 -17.24 -9.89 -17.45
C ALA A 15 -16.90 -10.00 -18.94
N SER A 16 -16.20 -8.99 -19.48
CA SER A 16 -15.83 -8.90 -20.90
C SER A 16 -14.32 -9.07 -21.15
N ALA A 17 -13.50 -9.16 -20.11
CA ALA A 17 -12.06 -9.39 -20.22
C ALA A 17 -11.74 -10.71 -20.93
N GLN A 18 -10.65 -10.71 -21.71
CA GLN A 18 -10.17 -11.88 -22.46
C GLN A 18 -8.67 -12.08 -22.26
N GLY A 19 -8.19 -13.29 -22.61
CA GLY A 19 -6.78 -13.67 -22.52
C GLY A 19 -6.18 -13.37 -21.14
N GLN A 20 -4.97 -12.80 -21.14
CA GLN A 20 -4.22 -12.53 -19.91
C GLN A 20 -4.93 -11.61 -18.92
N GLN A 21 -5.79 -10.69 -19.41
CA GLN A 21 -6.56 -9.80 -18.52
C GLN A 21 -7.59 -10.60 -17.71
N LYS A 22 -8.28 -11.54 -18.35
CA LYS A 22 -9.25 -12.41 -17.68
C LYS A 22 -8.57 -13.34 -16.69
N GLU A 23 -7.46 -13.95 -17.10
CA GLU A 23 -6.68 -14.88 -16.28
C GLU A 23 -6.21 -14.22 -14.98
N ILE A 24 -5.64 -13.00 -15.06
CA ILE A 24 -5.13 -12.33 -13.85
C ILE A 24 -6.26 -11.82 -12.95
N LEU A 25 -7.39 -11.38 -13.52
CA LEU A 25 -8.55 -10.97 -12.73
C LEU A 25 -9.23 -12.17 -12.06
N ASP A 26 -9.31 -13.32 -12.72
CA ASP A 26 -9.82 -14.57 -12.11
C ASP A 26 -8.94 -15.01 -10.94
N LEU A 27 -7.61 -14.93 -11.11
CA LEU A 27 -6.66 -15.22 -10.03
C LEU A 27 -6.86 -14.26 -8.85
N ALA A 28 -6.94 -12.95 -9.11
CA ALA A 28 -7.14 -11.94 -8.08
C ALA A 28 -8.46 -12.13 -7.33
N LEU A 29 -9.55 -12.41 -8.05
CA LEU A 29 -10.87 -12.67 -7.47
C LEU A 29 -10.83 -13.92 -6.57
N LYS A 30 -10.17 -14.99 -7.01
CA LYS A 30 -10.01 -16.21 -6.21
C LYS A 30 -9.22 -15.97 -4.92
N GLN A 31 -8.18 -15.14 -4.97
CA GLN A 31 -7.31 -14.88 -3.81
C GLN A 31 -7.91 -13.89 -2.81
N VAL A 32 -8.62 -12.87 -3.30
CA VAL A 32 -9.07 -11.72 -2.50
C VAL A 32 -10.57 -11.76 -2.20
N GLY A 33 -11.35 -12.50 -3.01
CA GLY A 33 -12.81 -12.63 -2.87
C GLY A 33 -13.61 -11.46 -3.46
N PHE A 34 -12.94 -10.42 -3.95
CA PHE A 34 -13.53 -9.34 -4.74
C PHE A 34 -12.46 -8.69 -5.63
N LEU A 35 -12.88 -7.87 -6.60
CA LEU A 35 -11.99 -7.10 -7.47
C LEU A 35 -12.06 -5.62 -7.12
N PRO A 36 -11.08 -5.08 -6.37
CA PRO A 36 -10.96 -3.64 -6.16
C PRO A 36 -10.86 -2.88 -7.49
N ASN A 37 -11.45 -1.68 -7.57
CA ASN A 37 -11.34 -0.82 -8.76
C ASN A 37 -9.90 -0.64 -9.26
N MET A 38 -8.93 -0.58 -8.34
CA MET A 38 -7.50 -0.51 -8.71
C MET A 38 -7.03 -1.71 -9.54
N TYR A 39 -7.51 -2.92 -9.25
CA TYR A 39 -7.10 -4.13 -9.98
C TYR A 39 -7.65 -4.12 -11.40
N LEU A 40 -8.89 -3.66 -11.58
CA LEU A 40 -9.49 -3.47 -12.90
C LEU A 40 -8.68 -2.48 -13.75
N ASN A 41 -8.12 -1.44 -13.13
CA ASN A 41 -7.23 -0.50 -13.80
C ASN A 41 -5.88 -1.13 -14.18
N MET A 42 -5.23 -1.82 -13.24
CA MET A 42 -3.94 -2.49 -13.47
C MET A 42 -4.04 -3.63 -14.50
N ALA A 43 -5.19 -4.29 -14.63
CA ALA A 43 -5.41 -5.37 -15.59
C ALA A 43 -5.25 -4.92 -17.06
N ASN A 44 -5.24 -3.61 -17.35
CA ASN A 44 -4.81 -3.10 -18.65
C ASN A 44 -3.36 -3.49 -19.01
N ALA A 45 -2.52 -3.70 -17.99
CA ALA A 45 -1.17 -4.24 -18.13
C ALA A 45 -1.03 -5.45 -17.18
N PRO A 46 -1.41 -6.68 -17.59
CA PRO A 46 -1.47 -7.84 -16.71
C PRO A 46 -0.20 -8.11 -15.88
N GLY A 47 0.98 -7.83 -16.45
CA GLY A 47 2.26 -7.91 -15.73
C GLY A 47 2.36 -6.98 -14.52
N MET A 48 1.74 -5.80 -14.56
CA MET A 48 1.66 -4.87 -13.42
C MET A 48 0.83 -5.48 -12.28
N LEU A 49 -0.39 -5.95 -12.58
CA LEU A 49 -1.25 -6.56 -11.57
C LEU A 49 -0.60 -7.83 -10.99
N SER A 50 -0.01 -8.68 -11.84
CA SER A 50 0.72 -9.88 -11.40
C SER A 50 1.87 -9.54 -10.46
N THR A 51 2.69 -8.54 -10.82
CA THR A 51 3.83 -8.11 -9.98
C THR A 51 3.35 -7.54 -8.65
N TYR A 52 2.29 -6.73 -8.66
CA TYR A 52 1.70 -6.19 -7.45
C TYR A 52 1.20 -7.31 -6.51
N LEU A 53 0.41 -8.27 -7.03
CA LEU A 53 -0.14 -9.36 -6.22
C LEU A 53 0.97 -10.23 -5.64
N HIS A 54 1.98 -10.56 -6.44
CA HIS A 54 3.10 -11.38 -6.00
C HIS A 54 3.94 -10.67 -4.93
N GLY A 55 4.39 -9.43 -5.19
CA GLY A 55 5.19 -8.67 -4.22
C GLY A 55 4.41 -8.36 -2.94
N TYR A 56 3.11 -8.08 -3.04
CA TYR A 56 2.24 -7.90 -1.88
C TYR A 56 2.18 -9.18 -1.03
N SER A 57 1.96 -10.34 -1.66
CA SER A 57 1.92 -11.63 -0.97
C SER A 57 3.25 -11.96 -0.28
N LEU A 58 4.37 -11.75 -0.96
CA LEU A 58 5.71 -12.00 -0.38
C LEU A 58 6.02 -11.06 0.78
N PHE A 59 5.66 -9.77 0.68
CA PHE A 59 5.81 -8.87 1.82
C PHE A 59 5.00 -9.33 3.04
N ARG A 60 3.75 -9.77 2.82
CA ARG A 60 2.87 -10.27 3.89
C ARG A 60 3.38 -11.54 4.55
N SER A 61 3.90 -12.47 3.76
CA SER A 61 4.26 -13.81 4.23
C SER A 61 5.70 -13.93 4.70
N GLU A 62 6.62 -13.14 4.16
CA GLU A 62 8.05 -13.35 4.39
C GLU A 62 8.73 -12.20 5.16
N SER A 63 8.09 -11.04 5.31
CA SER A 63 8.75 -9.88 5.95
C SER A 63 9.16 -10.10 7.40
N GLY A 64 8.51 -11.03 8.10
CA GLY A 64 8.66 -11.24 9.54
C GLY A 64 8.08 -10.11 10.39
N LEU A 65 7.41 -9.13 9.77
CA LEU A 65 6.63 -8.10 10.45
C LEU A 65 5.25 -8.65 10.83
N THR A 66 4.70 -8.21 11.96
CA THR A 66 3.32 -8.51 12.34
C THR A 66 2.32 -7.87 11.35
N PRO A 67 1.07 -8.38 11.27
CA PRO A 67 0.05 -7.75 10.42
C PRO A 67 -0.13 -6.25 10.68
N ALA A 68 -0.08 -5.82 11.95
CA ALA A 68 -0.16 -4.41 12.31
C ALA A 68 1.04 -3.60 11.77
N GLU A 69 2.28 -4.10 11.95
CA GLU A 69 3.49 -3.47 11.43
C GLU A 69 3.48 -3.39 9.89
N GLN A 70 2.97 -4.42 9.21
CA GLN A 70 2.81 -4.42 7.75
C GLN A 70 1.87 -3.31 7.27
N GLU A 71 0.77 -3.07 7.98
CA GLU A 71 -0.13 -1.94 7.67
C GLU A 71 0.50 -0.60 8.00
N VAL A 72 1.27 -0.49 9.08
CA VAL A 72 2.02 0.74 9.38
C VAL A 72 2.92 1.10 8.18
N VAL A 73 3.66 0.14 7.61
CA VAL A 73 4.48 0.39 6.41
C VAL A 73 3.62 0.81 5.22
N PHE A 74 2.61 0.02 4.84
CA PHE A 74 1.81 0.30 3.65
C PHE A 74 1.01 1.60 3.75
N LEU A 75 0.42 1.87 4.91
CA LEU A 75 -0.38 3.06 5.15
C LEU A 75 0.51 4.30 5.21
N SER A 76 1.64 4.26 5.91
CA SER A 76 2.56 5.41 5.99
C SER A 76 3.12 5.79 4.62
N ILE A 77 3.51 4.81 3.79
CA ILE A 77 3.96 5.08 2.41
C ILE A 77 2.82 5.65 1.57
N SER A 78 1.61 5.07 1.65
CA SER A 78 0.47 5.52 0.84
C SER A 78 0.02 6.94 1.21
N GLN A 79 0.03 7.25 2.51
CA GLN A 79 -0.26 8.59 3.02
C GLN A 79 0.80 9.59 2.56
N PHE A 80 2.09 9.24 2.67
CA PHE A 80 3.19 10.09 2.20
C PHE A 80 3.11 10.36 0.69
N ASN A 81 2.81 9.33 -0.11
CA ASN A 81 2.65 9.46 -1.56
C ASN A 81 1.35 10.19 -1.98
N GLY A 82 0.49 10.60 -1.04
CA GLY A 82 -0.76 11.29 -1.34
C GLY A 82 -1.78 10.42 -2.09
N CYS A 83 -1.76 9.10 -1.89
CA CYS A 83 -2.68 8.20 -2.58
C CYS A 83 -3.95 7.94 -1.75
N ASN A 84 -4.98 8.77 -1.95
CA ASN A 84 -6.24 8.67 -1.20
C ASN A 84 -6.90 7.28 -1.27
N TYR A 85 -6.85 6.62 -2.44
CA TYR A 85 -7.37 5.26 -2.59
C TYR A 85 -6.66 4.26 -1.69
N CYS A 86 -5.31 4.24 -1.75
CA CYS A 86 -4.54 3.30 -0.96
C CYS A 86 -4.59 3.64 0.54
N THR A 87 -4.62 4.93 0.91
CA THR A 87 -4.84 5.33 2.31
C THR A 87 -6.17 4.81 2.82
N ALA A 88 -7.27 4.95 2.07
CA ALA A 88 -8.58 4.44 2.49
C ALA A 88 -8.57 2.90 2.63
N ALA A 89 -8.07 2.18 1.63
CA ALA A 89 -8.01 0.72 1.65
C ALA A 89 -7.16 0.19 2.81
N HIS A 90 -5.94 0.70 2.98
CA HIS A 90 -5.04 0.26 4.06
C HIS A 90 -5.51 0.72 5.44
N SER A 91 -6.26 1.83 5.55
CA SER A 91 -6.90 2.21 6.82
C SER A 91 -7.97 1.21 7.25
N MET A 92 -8.78 0.72 6.31
CA MET A 92 -9.78 -0.31 6.60
C MET A 92 -9.11 -1.62 7.03
N ILE A 93 -8.06 -2.05 6.30
CA ILE A 93 -7.34 -3.29 6.64
C ILE A 93 -6.63 -3.15 8.01
N ALA A 94 -6.02 -2.00 8.29
CA ALA A 94 -5.43 -1.67 9.58
C ALA A 94 -6.42 -1.82 10.74
N ASP A 95 -7.61 -1.24 10.61
CA ASP A 95 -8.64 -1.26 11.66
C ASP A 95 -9.36 -2.62 11.78
N LYS A 96 -9.74 -3.22 10.65
CA LYS A 96 -10.65 -4.39 10.64
C LYS A 96 -9.96 -5.74 10.56
N VAL A 97 -8.69 -5.79 10.15
CA VAL A 97 -8.00 -7.06 9.87
C VAL A 97 -6.71 -7.18 10.65
N SER A 98 -5.88 -6.14 10.63
CA SER A 98 -4.50 -6.22 11.12
C SER A 98 -4.32 -5.78 12.57
N GLY A 99 -5.35 -5.18 13.19
CA GLY A 99 -5.32 -4.79 14.60
C GLY A 99 -4.34 -3.66 14.91
N VAL A 100 -4.17 -2.71 13.99
CA VAL A 100 -3.37 -1.50 14.27
C VAL A 100 -4.07 -0.70 15.37
N PRO A 101 -3.38 -0.27 16.43
CA PRO A 101 -3.99 0.56 17.47
C PRO A 101 -4.63 1.82 16.89
N LYS A 102 -5.81 2.19 17.39
CA LYS A 102 -6.63 3.27 16.82
C LYS A 102 -5.88 4.60 16.77
N GLU A 103 -5.13 4.91 17.82
CA GLU A 103 -4.32 6.11 17.95
C GLU A 103 -3.13 6.12 16.97
N VAL A 104 -2.55 4.95 16.66
CA VAL A 104 -1.49 4.82 15.63
C VAL A 104 -2.07 5.02 14.24
N LEU A 105 -3.20 4.36 13.95
CA LEU A 105 -3.92 4.53 12.68
C LEU A 105 -4.30 6.01 12.45
N GLN A 106 -4.88 6.65 13.47
CA GLN A 106 -5.25 8.05 13.40
C GLN A 106 -4.01 8.93 13.17
N ALA A 107 -2.94 8.71 13.94
CA ALA A 107 -1.71 9.48 13.82
C ALA A 107 -1.13 9.40 12.40
N ILE A 108 -1.06 8.21 11.80
CA ILE A 108 -0.59 8.05 10.41
C ILE A 108 -1.50 8.80 9.44
N ARG A 109 -2.83 8.62 9.53
CA ARG A 109 -3.81 9.26 8.64
C ARG A 109 -3.75 10.79 8.68
N THR A 110 -3.46 11.37 9.84
CA THR A 110 -3.39 12.84 10.03
C THR A 110 -1.97 13.39 10.07
N GLN A 111 -0.97 12.56 9.74
CA GLN A 111 0.45 12.93 9.77
C GLN A 111 0.89 13.54 11.11
N GLN A 112 0.37 12.99 12.21
CA GLN A 112 0.71 13.38 13.59
C GLN A 112 1.72 12.38 14.19
N PRO A 113 2.42 12.75 15.28
CA PRO A 113 3.32 11.83 15.97
C PRO A 113 2.61 10.54 16.39
N ILE A 114 3.22 9.40 16.07
CA ILE A 114 2.72 8.07 16.46
C ILE A 114 3.09 7.82 17.92
N PRO A 115 2.12 7.46 18.80
CA PRO A 115 2.38 7.34 20.24
C PRO A 115 3.17 6.07 20.63
N ASP A 116 3.14 5.03 19.80
CA ASP A 116 3.96 3.84 19.97
C ASP A 116 5.35 4.08 19.35
N ALA A 117 6.40 4.10 20.19
CA ALA A 117 7.75 4.42 19.75
C ALA A 117 8.31 3.42 18.72
N ARG A 118 7.94 2.14 18.81
CA ARG A 118 8.41 1.10 17.89
C ARG A 118 7.73 1.27 16.53
N LEU A 119 6.41 1.44 16.50
CA LEU A 119 5.67 1.69 15.27
C LEU A 119 6.00 3.05 14.65
N ALA A 120 6.32 4.06 15.49
CA ALA A 120 6.83 5.34 15.02
C ALA A 120 8.16 5.20 14.26
N ALA A 121 9.10 4.41 14.80
CA ALA A 121 10.37 4.13 14.12
C ALA A 121 10.17 3.39 12.78
N LEU A 122 9.25 2.43 12.73
CA LEU A 122 8.89 1.71 11.50
C LEU A 122 8.28 2.63 10.44
N ALA A 123 7.31 3.45 10.84
CA ALA A 123 6.66 4.41 9.95
C ALA A 123 7.66 5.44 9.41
N ALA A 124 8.52 5.99 10.28
CA ALA A 124 9.54 6.97 9.89
C ALA A 124 10.54 6.37 8.89
N MET A 125 11.01 5.15 9.13
CA MET A 125 11.90 4.43 8.22
C MET A 125 11.22 4.19 6.85
N ALA A 126 9.96 3.73 6.84
CA ALA A 126 9.22 3.50 5.60
C ALA A 126 9.00 4.78 4.79
N VAL A 127 8.65 5.88 5.45
CA VAL A 127 8.47 7.20 4.81
C VAL A 127 9.80 7.73 4.29
N GLU A 128 10.86 7.69 5.09
CA GLU A 128 12.15 8.27 4.68
C GLU A 128 12.80 7.49 3.54
N MET A 129 12.61 6.16 3.50
CA MET A 129 13.04 5.31 2.39
C MET A 129 12.47 5.82 1.05
N VAL A 130 11.18 6.19 1.02
CA VAL A 130 10.53 6.70 -0.19
C VAL A 130 10.86 8.17 -0.43
N ALA A 131 10.78 9.01 0.60
CA ALA A 131 11.00 10.45 0.53
C ALA A 131 12.42 10.82 0.06
N ARG A 132 13.40 9.98 0.37
CA ARG A 132 14.81 10.20 0.02
C ARG A 132 15.32 9.23 -1.04
N HIS A 133 14.43 8.59 -1.79
CA HIS A 133 14.79 7.68 -2.89
C HIS A 133 15.83 6.62 -2.50
N GLY A 134 15.61 5.95 -1.37
CA GLY A 134 16.49 4.89 -0.87
C GLY A 134 17.68 5.37 -0.03
N GLN A 135 17.75 6.67 0.31
CA GLN A 135 18.86 7.27 1.07
C GLN A 135 18.39 7.83 2.42
N PRO A 136 17.87 6.98 3.33
CA PRO A 136 17.48 7.40 4.68
C PRO A 136 18.67 7.97 5.46
N SER A 137 18.41 8.87 6.39
CA SER A 137 19.47 9.42 7.23
C SER A 137 20.01 8.36 8.20
N PRO A 138 21.31 8.40 8.56
CA PRO A 138 21.87 7.48 9.55
C PRO A 138 21.13 7.50 10.90
N ALA A 139 20.55 8.65 11.27
CA ALA A 139 19.79 8.80 12.51
C ALA A 139 18.48 8.00 12.51
N VAL A 140 17.74 7.99 11.40
CA VAL A 140 16.51 7.21 11.28
C VAL A 140 16.82 5.73 11.19
N VAL A 141 17.85 5.33 10.43
CA VAL A 141 18.30 3.92 10.38
C VAL A 141 18.67 3.44 11.79
N LYS A 142 19.43 4.24 12.54
CA LYS A 142 19.78 3.91 13.93
C LYS A 142 18.53 3.76 14.81
N THR A 143 17.59 4.71 14.74
CA THR A 143 16.34 4.68 15.52
C THR A 143 15.51 3.44 15.20
N PHE A 144 15.45 3.04 13.92
CA PHE A 144 14.78 1.84 13.47
C PHE A 144 15.40 0.55 14.04
N LEU A 145 16.73 0.44 14.00
CA LEU A 145 17.44 -0.72 14.55
C LEU A 145 17.35 -0.77 16.08
N ASP A 146 17.49 0.39 16.76
CA ASP A 146 17.35 0.50 18.23
C ASP A 146 15.94 0.12 18.71
N ALA A 147 14.90 0.31 17.88
CA ALA A 147 13.54 -0.14 18.16
C ALA A 147 13.35 -1.68 18.06
N GLY A 148 14.40 -2.41 17.72
CA GLY A 148 14.44 -3.87 17.64
C GLY A 148 14.08 -4.44 16.26
N TYR A 149 14.06 -3.61 15.21
CA TYR A 149 14.02 -4.10 13.83
C TYR A 149 15.42 -4.49 13.34
N GLN A 150 15.48 -5.22 12.23
CA GLN A 150 16.70 -5.79 11.67
C GLN A 150 16.93 -5.26 10.27
N GLU A 151 18.18 -5.31 9.79
CA GLU A 151 18.54 -4.87 8.44
C GLU A 151 17.74 -5.58 7.35
N ARG A 152 17.40 -6.87 7.54
CA ARG A 152 16.50 -7.60 6.62
C ARG A 152 15.15 -6.89 6.43
N HIS A 153 14.61 -6.23 7.47
CA HIS A 153 13.36 -5.50 7.37
C HIS A 153 13.50 -4.26 6.47
N LEU A 154 14.70 -3.70 6.30
CA LEU A 154 14.93 -2.64 5.31
C LEU A 154 14.68 -3.14 3.89
N LEU A 155 15.11 -4.36 3.56
CA LEU A 155 14.83 -4.98 2.25
C LEU A 155 13.33 -5.18 2.03
N TYR A 156 12.59 -5.56 3.06
CA TYR A 156 11.12 -5.68 2.96
C TYR A 156 10.41 -4.34 2.91
N ILE A 157 10.96 -3.28 3.51
CA ILE A 157 10.47 -1.90 3.33
C ILE A 157 10.70 -1.45 1.88
N ILE A 158 11.84 -1.81 1.25
CA ILE A 158 12.09 -1.55 -0.17
C ILE A 158 11.08 -2.31 -1.05
N LEU A 159 10.82 -3.59 -0.75
CA LEU A 159 9.78 -4.36 -1.45
C LEU A 159 8.41 -3.70 -1.29
N ALA A 160 8.03 -3.31 -0.07
CA ALA A 160 6.77 -2.62 0.19
C ALA A 160 6.68 -1.30 -0.58
N ALA A 161 7.77 -0.52 -0.63
CA ALA A 161 7.84 0.71 -1.41
C ALA A 161 7.63 0.45 -2.91
N GLY A 162 8.21 -0.61 -3.48
CA GLY A 162 7.96 -1.03 -4.86
C GLY A 162 6.49 -1.42 -5.10
N VAL A 163 5.91 -2.24 -4.23
CA VAL A 163 4.49 -2.62 -4.27
C VAL A 163 3.59 -1.39 -4.15
N LYS A 164 3.95 -0.44 -3.28
CA LYS A 164 3.21 0.81 -3.10
C LYS A 164 3.36 1.75 -4.28
N ALA A 165 4.53 1.86 -4.90
CA ALA A 165 4.71 2.64 -6.13
C ALA A 165 3.75 2.15 -7.23
N LEU A 166 3.66 0.83 -7.46
CA LEU A 166 2.71 0.25 -8.41
C LEU A 166 1.27 0.69 -8.09
N SER A 167 0.81 0.49 -6.85
CA SER A 167 -0.57 0.83 -6.46
C SER A 167 -0.87 2.32 -6.36
N ASN A 168 0.04 3.10 -5.79
CA ASN A 168 -0.17 4.51 -5.52
C ASN A 168 -0.17 5.29 -6.84
N TYR A 169 0.80 5.00 -7.71
CA TYR A 169 0.95 5.73 -8.96
C TYR A 169 -0.14 5.33 -9.95
N SER A 170 -0.51 4.05 -10.03
CA SER A 170 -1.63 3.65 -10.89
C SER A 170 -2.94 4.28 -10.42
N ASN A 171 -3.21 4.32 -9.11
CA ASN A 171 -4.43 4.95 -8.60
C ASN A 171 -4.50 6.44 -8.91
N GLN A 172 -3.39 7.16 -8.72
CA GLN A 172 -3.30 8.57 -9.06
C GLN A 172 -3.46 8.78 -10.58
N ALA A 173 -2.80 7.95 -11.38
CA ALA A 173 -2.84 8.07 -12.83
C ALA A 173 -4.25 7.89 -13.40
N PHE A 174 -5.01 6.95 -12.85
CA PHE A 174 -6.41 6.69 -13.23
C PHE A 174 -7.44 7.56 -12.49
N GLY A 175 -7.05 8.31 -11.46
CA GLY A 175 -8.02 8.96 -10.57
C GLY A 175 -9.01 7.97 -9.94
N SER A 176 -8.47 6.83 -9.48
CA SER A 176 -9.29 5.66 -9.12
C SER A 176 -10.29 5.96 -8.01
N ARG A 177 -11.56 5.66 -8.26
CA ARG A 177 -12.63 5.82 -7.27
C ARG A 177 -12.50 4.79 -6.16
N VAL A 178 -12.57 5.24 -4.92
CA VAL A 178 -12.57 4.37 -3.73
C VAL A 178 -13.79 3.47 -3.75
N ASP A 179 -13.57 2.15 -3.73
CA ASP A 179 -14.61 1.13 -3.63
C ASP A 179 -15.51 1.35 -2.39
N GLU A 180 -16.79 1.00 -2.49
CA GLU A 180 -17.75 1.16 -1.40
C GLU A 180 -17.33 0.43 -0.12
N ARG A 181 -16.63 -0.71 -0.26
CA ARG A 181 -16.07 -1.46 0.88
C ARG A 181 -15.08 -0.64 1.72
N PHE A 182 -14.45 0.37 1.15
CA PHE A 182 -13.49 1.25 1.84
C PHE A 182 -14.08 2.64 2.15
N ALA A 183 -15.36 2.88 1.83
CA ALA A 183 -15.97 4.21 1.87
C ALA A 183 -15.89 4.88 3.26
N ALA A 184 -16.02 4.10 4.34
CA ALA A 184 -15.92 4.60 5.71
C ALA A 184 -14.52 5.16 6.08
N TYR A 185 -13.49 4.90 5.27
CA TYR A 185 -12.12 5.32 5.50
C TYR A 185 -11.59 6.31 4.45
N ARG A 186 -12.48 6.85 3.60
CA ARG A 186 -12.12 7.89 2.63
C ARG A 186 -11.33 9.02 3.31
N VAL A 187 -10.43 9.61 2.53
CA VAL A 187 -9.63 10.78 2.90
C VAL A 187 -9.75 11.79 1.77
N ASP A 188 -9.75 13.07 2.15
CA ASP A 188 -9.92 14.21 1.24
C ASP A 188 -8.60 14.58 0.55
#